data_AF-A0A6A4KK22-F1
#
_entry.id   AF-A0A6A4KK22-F1
#
_cell.length_a   1.000
_cell.length_b   1.000
_cell.length_c   1.000
_cell.angle_alpha   90.00
_cell.angle_beta   90.00
_cell.angle_gamma   90.00
#
_symmetry.space_group_name_H-M   'P 1'
#
loop_
_entity.id
_entity.type
_entity.pdbx_description
1 polymer ?
#
loop_
_entity_poly.entity_id
_entity_poly.type
_entity_poly.pdbx_seq_one_letter_code
_entity_poly.pdbx_strand_id
1 'polypeptide(L)'
;MKENGPSIHFHGHFHDYTEYYNFEETIAYIEDYIIKHGPFDGILGFSQGGVIAASMPGMQSNGVALTTVPKIKYLIIISGGKFGGSTPSLNGYLGHIGSPVVCADSFLSPVKCPSLHIIGEKDTIMGLPGTELVESFVDPVVIKHRHGHTVIRPS
;
A
#
# COMPACT_ATOMS: atom_id res chain seq x y z
N MET A 1 22.86 2.66 24.66
CA MET A 1 22.71 3.42 23.41
C MET A 1 21.70 2.68 22.56
N LYS A 2 20.54 3.28 22.28
CA LYS A 2 19.56 2.69 21.37
C LYS A 2 19.97 3.08 19.95
N GLU A 3 20.26 2.09 19.11
CA GLU A 3 20.43 2.32 17.68
C GLU A 3 19.07 2.76 17.12
N ASN A 4 18.95 4.04 16.81
CA ASN A 4 17.87 4.56 15.99
C ASN A 4 18.19 4.13 14.56
N GLY A 5 17.55 3.06 14.08
CA GLY A 5 17.53 2.76 12.65
C GLY A 5 17.02 3.97 11.86
N PRO A 6 17.36 4.11 10.57
CA PRO A 6 16.87 5.22 9.75
C PRO A 6 15.34 5.17 9.68
N SER A 7 14.69 6.17 10.30
CA SER A 7 13.26 6.37 10.23
C SER A 7 12.97 7.52 9.27
N ILE A 8 12.30 7.23 8.15
CA ILE A 8 11.65 8.27 7.34
C ILE A 8 10.21 8.38 7.80
N HIS A 9 9.78 9.61 8.06
CA HIS A 9 8.43 9.94 8.45
C HIS A 9 7.62 10.31 7.20
N PHE A 10 6.92 9.33 6.64
CA PHE A 10 5.83 9.58 5.70
C PHE A 10 4.57 9.93 6.50
N HIS A 11 3.91 11.03 6.17
CA HIS A 11 2.65 11.44 6.80
C HIS A 11 1.61 11.71 5.72
N GLY A 12 0.50 10.97 5.79
CA GLY A 12 -0.77 11.40 5.21
C GLY A 12 -1.56 12.14 6.29
N HIS A 13 -2.23 13.23 5.96
CA HIS A 13 -3.07 13.92 6.94
C HIS A 13 -4.25 13.02 7.32
N PHE A 14 -4.36 12.67 8.61
CA PHE A 14 -5.36 11.76 9.19
C PHE A 14 -6.81 12.24 9.05
N HIS A 15 -7.04 13.49 8.64
CA HIS A 15 -8.37 14.07 8.57
C HIS A 15 -9.11 13.80 7.26
N ASP A 16 -8.41 13.71 6.12
CA ASP A 16 -9.07 13.55 4.81
C ASP A 16 -8.44 12.51 3.87
N TYR A 17 -7.29 11.91 4.19
CA TYR A 17 -6.58 10.92 3.34
C TYR A 17 -6.21 11.39 1.92
N THR A 18 -6.37 12.67 1.60
CA THR A 18 -6.25 13.24 0.25
C THR A 18 -4.83 13.69 -0.11
N GLU A 19 -4.00 13.98 0.88
CA GLU A 19 -2.66 14.57 0.67
C GLU A 19 -1.55 13.69 1.23
N TYR A 20 -0.46 13.63 0.46
CA TYR A 20 0.75 12.89 0.78
C TYR A 20 1.96 13.80 0.63
N TYR A 21 2.76 13.88 1.68
CA TYR A 21 3.99 14.66 1.71
C TYR A 21 5.19 13.72 1.63
N ASN A 22 6.20 14.13 0.87
CA ASN A 22 7.45 13.40 0.68
C ASN A 22 7.26 11.98 0.10
N PHE A 23 6.30 11.79 -0.81
CA PHE A 23 5.99 10.48 -1.34
C PHE A 23 7.14 9.96 -2.22
N GLU A 24 7.62 10.79 -3.13
CA GLU A 24 8.72 10.49 -4.02
C GLU A 24 10.01 10.17 -3.23
N GLU A 25 10.32 10.93 -2.18
CA GLU A 25 11.45 10.66 -1.28
C GLU A 25 11.29 9.33 -0.53
N THR A 26 10.06 8.99 -0.13
CA THR A 26 9.76 7.71 0.50
C THR A 26 10.00 6.55 -0.46
N ILE A 27 9.55 6.67 -1.72
CA ILE A 27 9.79 5.65 -2.75
C ILE A 27 11.28 5.53 -3.08
N ALA A 28 11.99 6.65 -3.24
CA ALA A 28 13.44 6.66 -3.48
C ALA A 28 14.20 5.97 -2.35
N TYR A 29 13.83 6.25 -1.09
CA TYR A 29 14.42 5.58 0.06
C TYR A 29 14.17 4.07 0.09
N ILE A 30 12.96 3.63 -0.28
CA ILE A 30 12.65 2.20 -0.36
C ILE A 30 13.51 1.54 -1.44
N GLU A 31 13.67 2.18 -2.60
CA GLU A 31 14.56 1.69 -3.66
C GLU A 31 16.01 1.56 -3.17
N ASP A 32 16.56 2.61 -2.57
CA ASP A 32 17.92 2.61 -1.99
C ASP A 32 18.09 1.53 -0.92
N TYR A 33 17.09 1.32 -0.09
CA TYR A 33 17.12 0.28 0.94
C TYR A 33 17.16 -1.11 0.32
N ILE A 34 16.35 -1.37 -0.73
CA ILE A 34 16.37 -2.64 -1.47
C ILE A 34 17.71 -2.85 -2.16
N ILE A 35 18.32 -1.82 -2.76
CA ILE A 35 19.66 -1.91 -3.35
C ILE A 35 20.69 -2.34 -2.31
N LYS A 36 20.64 -1.73 -1.12
CA LYS A 36 21.63 -1.93 -0.07
C LYS A 36 21.47 -3.24 0.71
N HIS A 37 20.23 -3.70 0.90
CA HIS A 37 19.90 -4.78 1.82
C HIS A 37 19.18 -5.97 1.17
N GLY A 38 18.80 -5.85 -0.10
CA GLY A 38 18.16 -6.91 -0.85
C GLY A 38 19.14 -7.97 -1.38
N PRO A 39 18.66 -8.82 -2.30
CA PRO A 39 17.33 -8.78 -2.90
C PRO A 39 16.22 -9.18 -1.92
N PHE A 40 15.06 -8.55 -2.05
CA PHE A 40 13.82 -8.99 -1.40
C PHE A 40 12.88 -9.58 -2.44
N ASP A 41 12.31 -10.75 -2.17
CA ASP A 41 11.37 -11.39 -3.08
C ASP A 41 9.97 -10.77 -3.02
N GLY A 42 9.59 -10.18 -1.89
CA GLY A 42 8.26 -9.60 -1.71
C GLY A 42 8.22 -8.46 -0.70
N ILE A 43 7.12 -7.72 -0.74
CA ILE A 43 6.87 -6.56 0.12
C ILE A 43 5.64 -6.82 0.98
N LEU A 44 5.73 -6.45 2.25
CA LEU A 44 4.60 -6.43 3.18
C LEU A 44 4.29 -4.99 3.57
N GLY A 45 3.01 -4.62 3.48
CA GLY A 45 2.53 -3.30 3.90
C GLY A 45 1.30 -3.39 4.80
N PHE A 46 1.26 -2.55 5.84
CA PHE A 46 0.09 -2.37 6.70
C PHE A 46 -0.47 -0.94 6.56
N SER A 47 -1.80 -0.80 6.50
CA SER A 47 -2.47 0.50 6.47
C SER A 47 -1.96 1.35 5.29
N GLN A 48 -1.47 2.55 5.56
CA GLN A 48 -0.80 3.40 4.59
C GLN A 48 0.38 2.68 3.88
N GLY A 49 1.19 1.91 4.62
CA GLY A 49 2.24 1.10 4.00
C GLY A 49 1.69 0.02 3.05
N GLY A 50 0.45 -0.46 3.28
CA GLY A 50 -0.27 -1.34 2.37
C GLY A 50 -0.68 -0.64 1.07
N VAL A 51 -1.07 0.64 1.14
CA VAL A 51 -1.36 1.47 -0.05
C VAL A 51 -0.10 1.65 -0.90
N ILE A 52 1.02 2.00 -0.25
CA ILE A 52 2.31 2.16 -0.94
C ILE A 52 2.75 0.84 -1.56
N ALA A 53 2.77 -0.26 -0.77
CA ALA A 53 3.21 -1.57 -1.25
C ALA A 53 2.38 -2.06 -2.44
N ALA A 54 1.06 -1.83 -2.42
CA ALA A 54 0.17 -2.26 -3.48
C ALA A 54 0.39 -1.52 -4.81
N SER A 55 0.87 -0.27 -4.79
CA SER A 55 1.15 0.49 -6.02
C SER A 55 2.52 0.18 -6.62
N MET A 56 3.47 -0.36 -5.84
CA MET A 56 4.84 -0.61 -6.29
C MET A 56 4.95 -1.45 -7.56
N PRO A 57 4.21 -2.56 -7.75
CA PRO A 57 4.29 -3.33 -8.99
C PRO A 57 3.85 -2.52 -10.22
N GLY A 58 2.84 -1.66 -10.06
CA GLY A 58 2.37 -0.75 -11.11
C GLY A 58 3.41 0.31 -11.44
N MET A 59 4.04 0.90 -10.42
CA MET A 59 5.15 1.84 -10.62
C MET A 59 6.34 1.19 -11.35
N GLN A 60 6.70 -0.06 -10.99
CA GLN A 60 7.72 -0.83 -11.70
C GLN A 60 7.33 -1.12 -13.16
N SER A 61 6.08 -1.52 -13.42
CA SER A 61 5.64 -1.83 -14.78
C SER A 61 5.57 -0.59 -15.68
N ASN A 62 5.24 0.56 -15.10
CA ASN A 62 5.17 1.83 -15.81
C ASN A 62 6.56 2.48 -15.97
N GLY A 63 7.59 1.96 -15.31
CA GLY A 63 8.95 2.47 -15.40
C GLY A 63 9.17 3.82 -14.69
N VAL A 64 8.32 4.16 -13.73
CA VAL A 64 8.32 5.47 -13.05
C VAL A 64 9.02 5.47 -11.69
N ALA A 65 9.16 4.31 -11.04
CA ALA A 65 9.92 4.14 -9.81
C ALA A 65 10.31 2.67 -9.59
N LEU A 66 11.26 2.41 -8.67
CA LEU A 66 11.72 1.05 -8.34
C LEU A 66 12.28 0.30 -9.56
N THR A 67 12.87 1.04 -10.51
CA THR A 67 13.32 0.53 -11.82
C THR A 67 14.74 -0.05 -11.77
N THR A 68 15.49 0.25 -10.72
CA THR A 68 16.88 -0.22 -10.52
C THR A 68 16.97 -1.46 -9.63
N VAL A 69 15.83 -1.92 -9.09
CA VAL A 69 15.73 -3.11 -8.23
C VAL A 69 15.00 -4.25 -8.95
N PRO A 70 15.22 -5.52 -8.55
CA PRO A 70 14.48 -6.65 -9.12
C PRO A 70 12.95 -6.48 -9.00
N LYS A 71 12.21 -7.11 -9.92
CA LYS A 71 10.74 -7.13 -9.86
C LYS A 71 10.25 -7.77 -8.56
N ILE A 72 9.28 -7.12 -7.92
CA ILE A 72 8.59 -7.66 -6.74
C ILE A 72 7.83 -8.93 -7.15
N LYS A 73 8.08 -10.05 -6.47
CA LYS A 73 7.50 -11.35 -6.81
C LYS A 73 6.20 -11.65 -6.08
N TYR A 74 6.00 -11.11 -4.88
CA TYR A 74 4.72 -11.23 -4.16
C TYR A 74 4.48 -10.09 -3.18
N LEU A 75 3.20 -9.85 -2.87
CA LEU A 75 2.75 -8.84 -1.92
C LEU A 75 1.95 -9.45 -0.76
N ILE A 76 2.14 -8.90 0.43
CA ILE A 76 1.26 -9.10 1.58
C ILE A 76 0.71 -7.74 2.00
N ILE A 77 -0.59 -7.54 1.82
CA ILE A 77 -1.27 -6.27 2.08
C ILE A 77 -2.23 -6.46 3.24
N ILE A 78 -2.01 -5.74 4.34
CA ILE A 78 -2.84 -5.80 5.55
C ILE A 78 -3.54 -4.46 5.71
N SER A 79 -4.88 -4.46 5.71
CA SER A 79 -5.69 -3.23 5.80
C SER A 79 -5.21 -2.15 4.80
N GLY A 80 -4.94 -2.51 3.55
CA GLY A 80 -4.48 -1.58 2.52
C GLY A 80 -5.62 -0.98 1.68
N GLY A 81 -5.25 -0.22 0.65
CA GLY A 81 -6.16 0.41 -0.32
C GLY A 81 -5.39 0.78 -1.59
N LYS A 82 -6.08 1.30 -2.62
CA LYS A 82 -5.41 1.86 -3.80
C LYS A 82 -5.39 3.38 -3.75
N PHE A 83 -4.30 4.00 -4.20
CA PHE A 83 -4.30 5.44 -4.47
C PHE A 83 -5.42 5.79 -5.45
N GLY A 84 -6.16 6.87 -5.19
CA GLY A 84 -7.38 7.25 -5.93
C GLY A 84 -8.63 6.41 -5.61
N GLY A 85 -8.51 5.34 -4.80
CA GLY A 85 -9.61 4.49 -4.39
C GLY A 85 -10.55 5.16 -3.38
N SER A 86 -11.74 4.61 -3.20
CA SER A 86 -12.78 5.17 -2.34
C SER A 86 -12.43 5.06 -0.85
N THR A 87 -12.83 6.05 -0.04
CA THR A 87 -12.76 6.01 1.42
C THR A 87 -14.16 6.13 2.05
N PRO A 88 -14.38 5.54 3.25
CA PRO A 88 -15.60 5.77 4.01
C PRO A 88 -15.76 7.26 4.31
N SER A 89 -16.95 7.79 4.06
CA SER A 89 -17.28 9.20 4.25
C SER A 89 -17.34 9.61 5.72
N LEU A 90 -16.83 10.79 6.05
CA LEU A 90 -17.11 11.47 7.33
C LEU A 90 -18.40 12.32 7.30
N ASN A 91 -19.02 12.53 6.13
CA ASN A 91 -20.10 13.52 5.93
C ASN A 91 -21.24 13.10 4.99
N GLY A 92 -21.31 11.84 4.57
CA GLY A 92 -22.34 11.30 3.67
C GLY A 92 -21.96 11.22 2.18
N TYR A 93 -20.80 11.75 1.77
CA TYR A 93 -20.24 11.63 0.41
C TYR A 93 -18.99 10.75 0.37
N LEU A 94 -18.89 9.82 -0.58
CA LEU A 94 -17.68 9.01 -0.76
C LEU A 94 -16.45 9.91 -0.92
N GLY A 95 -15.44 9.68 -0.08
CA GLY A 95 -14.12 10.30 -0.21
C GLY A 95 -13.19 9.45 -1.08
N HIS A 96 -11.98 9.93 -1.31
CA HIS A 96 -10.95 9.19 -2.04
C HIS A 96 -9.61 9.26 -1.31
N ILE A 97 -8.84 8.16 -1.39
CA ILE A 97 -7.43 8.15 -1.04
C ILE A 97 -6.73 9.05 -2.07
N GLY A 98 -5.90 9.98 -1.59
CA GLY A 98 -5.08 10.84 -2.44
C GLY A 98 -4.29 10.04 -3.46
N SER A 99 -3.87 10.67 -4.55
CA SER A 99 -3.10 9.96 -5.59
C SER A 99 -1.91 10.80 -6.04
N PRO A 100 -0.72 10.58 -5.46
CA PRO A 100 0.51 11.15 -5.98
C PRO A 100 0.69 10.85 -7.47
N VAL A 101 1.25 11.80 -8.21
CA VAL A 101 1.37 11.71 -9.68
C VAL A 101 2.18 10.48 -10.10
N VAL A 102 3.27 10.19 -9.40
CA VAL A 102 4.16 9.06 -9.71
C VAL A 102 3.47 7.70 -9.61
N CYS A 103 2.38 7.58 -8.85
CA CYS A 103 1.63 6.34 -8.71
C CYS A 103 0.21 6.39 -9.28
N ALA A 104 -0.20 7.47 -9.94
CA ALA A 104 -1.55 7.66 -10.46
C ALA A 104 -1.99 6.53 -11.40
N ASP A 105 -1.05 6.04 -12.20
CA ASP A 105 -1.33 5.01 -13.21
C ASP A 105 -1.04 3.58 -12.73
N SER A 106 -0.77 3.38 -11.43
CA SER A 106 -0.34 2.06 -10.89
C SER A 106 -1.40 0.97 -11.02
N PHE A 107 -2.66 1.35 -11.21
CA PHE A 107 -3.81 0.44 -11.27
C PHE A 107 -4.62 0.56 -12.58
N LEU A 108 -4.08 1.20 -13.63
CA LEU A 108 -4.75 1.28 -14.95
C LEU A 108 -4.89 -0.08 -15.63
N SER A 109 -4.03 -1.03 -15.29
CA SER A 109 -4.11 -2.41 -15.73
C SER A 109 -4.13 -3.35 -14.52
N PRO A 110 -4.78 -4.52 -14.60
CA PRO A 110 -4.77 -5.49 -13.51
C PRO A 110 -3.36 -5.86 -13.08
N VAL A 111 -3.10 -5.77 -11.77
CA VAL A 111 -1.81 -6.08 -11.17
C VAL A 111 -1.62 -7.60 -11.16
N LYS A 112 -0.63 -8.07 -11.91
CA LYS A 112 -0.31 -9.51 -12.08
C LYS A 112 0.57 -10.08 -10.97
N CYS A 113 1.09 -9.23 -10.08
CA CYS A 113 1.93 -9.68 -8.97
C CYS A 113 1.07 -10.50 -7.99
N PRO A 114 1.43 -11.76 -7.68
CA PRO A 114 0.74 -12.55 -6.67
C PRO A 114 0.59 -11.79 -5.35
N SER A 115 -0.62 -11.78 -4.79
CA SER A 115 -0.90 -10.97 -3.60
C SER A 115 -1.78 -11.70 -2.59
N LEU A 116 -1.47 -11.48 -1.32
CA LEU A 116 -2.30 -11.83 -0.18
C LEU A 116 -2.87 -10.55 0.43
N HIS A 117 -4.20 -10.46 0.53
CA HIS A 117 -4.92 -9.35 1.13
C HIS A 117 -5.55 -9.80 2.44
N ILE A 118 -5.22 -9.11 3.53
CA ILE A 118 -5.78 -9.35 4.86
C ILE A 118 -6.65 -8.16 5.23
N ILE A 119 -7.96 -8.38 5.37
CA ILE A 119 -8.96 -7.32 5.56
C ILE A 119 -9.74 -7.56 6.86
N GLY A 120 -9.82 -6.52 7.70
CA GLY A 120 -10.64 -6.55 8.91
C GLY A 120 -12.11 -6.29 8.60
N GLU A 121 -13.00 -7.18 9.01
CA GLU A 121 -14.45 -7.03 8.82
C GLU A 121 -15.04 -5.85 9.60
N LYS A 122 -14.35 -5.41 10.66
CA LYS A 122 -14.72 -4.23 11.45
C LYS A 122 -13.81 -3.03 11.16
N ASP A 123 -13.01 -3.10 10.10
CA ASP A 123 -12.10 -2.02 9.72
C ASP A 123 -12.90 -0.89 9.05
N THR A 124 -13.30 0.10 9.83
CA THR A 124 -14.06 1.26 9.37
C THR A 124 -13.21 2.27 8.60
N ILE A 125 -11.90 2.03 8.44
CA ILE A 125 -10.97 2.92 7.76
C ILE A 125 -10.61 2.31 6.40
N MET A 126 -10.05 1.10 6.41
CA MET A 126 -9.49 0.44 5.24
C MET A 126 -10.29 -0.79 4.78
N GLY A 127 -11.46 -1.06 5.37
CA GLY A 127 -12.31 -2.17 4.94
C GLY A 127 -12.87 -2.00 3.52
N LEU A 128 -13.49 -0.84 3.25
CA LEU A 128 -13.96 -0.48 1.91
C LEU A 128 -12.78 -0.30 0.92
N PRO A 129 -11.75 0.52 1.21
CA PRO A 129 -10.59 0.65 0.31
C PRO A 129 -9.90 -0.68 0.01
N GLY A 130 -9.77 -1.56 1.01
CA GLY A 130 -9.13 -2.85 0.85
C GLY A 130 -9.95 -3.80 -0.03
N THR A 131 -11.27 -3.74 0.06
CA THR A 131 -12.14 -4.53 -0.82
C THR A 131 -12.06 -4.05 -2.27
N GLU A 132 -12.05 -2.73 -2.49
CA GLU A 132 -11.87 -2.15 -3.84
C GLU A 132 -10.47 -2.45 -4.41
N LEU A 133 -9.44 -2.46 -3.57
CA LEU A 133 -8.08 -2.80 -3.98
C LEU A 133 -7.99 -4.21 -4.55
N VAL A 134 -8.68 -5.19 -3.94
CA VAL A 134 -8.67 -6.60 -4.37
C VAL A 134 -9.05 -6.73 -5.85
N GLU A 135 -10.01 -5.93 -6.33
CA GLU A 135 -10.49 -5.95 -7.71
C GLU A 135 -9.42 -5.51 -8.72
N SER A 136 -8.36 -4.83 -8.26
CA SER A 136 -7.25 -4.38 -9.09
C SER A 136 -6.19 -5.46 -9.32
N PHE A 137 -6.31 -6.64 -8.69
CA PHE A 137 -5.34 -7.73 -8.77
C PHE A 137 -5.87 -8.94 -9.55
N VAL A 138 -4.97 -9.64 -10.24
CA VAL A 138 -5.27 -10.93 -10.86
C VAL A 138 -5.13 -12.04 -9.83
N ASP A 139 -6.18 -12.85 -9.67
CA ASP A 139 -6.26 -14.02 -8.78
C ASP A 139 -5.69 -13.80 -7.35
N PRO A 140 -6.09 -12.73 -6.63
CA PRO A 140 -5.59 -12.46 -5.28
C PRO A 140 -6.09 -13.49 -4.26
N VAL A 141 -5.25 -13.80 -3.27
CA VAL A 141 -5.70 -14.53 -2.08
C VAL A 141 -6.24 -13.52 -1.07
N VAL A 142 -7.46 -13.75 -0.56
CA VAL A 142 -8.11 -12.84 0.39
C VAL A 142 -8.43 -13.57 1.68
N ILE A 143 -7.95 -13.01 2.80
CA ILE A 143 -8.27 -13.47 4.16
C ILE A 143 -9.01 -12.34 4.87
N LYS A 144 -10.23 -12.62 5.34
CA LYS A 144 -10.99 -11.72 6.20
C LYS A 144 -10.84 -12.12 7.66
N HIS A 145 -10.79 -11.15 8.57
CA HIS A 145 -10.77 -11.40 10.01
C HIS A 145 -11.76 -10.51 10.77
N ARG A 146 -12.30 -11.04 11.87
CA ARG A 146 -13.36 -10.40 12.69
C ARG A 146 -12.98 -9.09 13.41
N HIS A 147 -11.74 -8.62 13.27
CA HIS A 147 -11.22 -7.46 14.00
C HIS A 147 -11.25 -6.20 13.13
N GLY A 148 -10.92 -5.05 13.72
CA GLY A 148 -10.86 -3.77 13.03
C GLY A 148 -9.51 -3.53 12.33
N HIS A 149 -9.10 -2.26 12.28
CA HIS A 149 -7.85 -1.82 11.66
C HIS A 149 -6.61 -2.29 12.45
N THR A 150 -6.15 -3.53 12.20
CA THR A 150 -5.09 -4.13 13.00
C THR A 150 -4.33 -5.23 12.25
N VAL A 151 -3.07 -5.44 12.63
CA VAL A 151 -2.31 -6.64 12.25
C VAL A 151 -2.72 -7.78 13.17
N ILE A 152 -3.23 -8.88 12.59
CA ILE A 152 -3.64 -10.07 13.35
C ILE A 152 -2.43 -10.59 14.13
N ARG A 153 -2.60 -10.80 15.44
CA ARG A 153 -1.62 -11.52 16.27
C ARG A 153 -2.17 -12.90 16.60
N PRO A 154 -1.36 -13.97 16.56
CA PRO A 154 -1.72 -15.24 17.16
C PRO A 154 -2.07 -15.01 18.64
N SER A 155 -3.19 -15.59 19.09
CA SER A 155 -3.57 -15.64 20.50
C SER A 155 -2.73 -16.65 21.26
#